data_AF-W3X6T8-F1
#
_entry.id   AF-W3X6T8-F1
#
_cell.length_a   1.000
_cell.length_b   1.000
_cell.length_c   1.000
_cell.angle_alpha   90.00
_cell.angle_beta   90.00
_cell.angle_gamma   90.00
#
_symmetry.space_group_name_H-M   'P 1'
#
loop_
_entity.id
_entity.type
_entity.pdbx_description
1 polymer ?
#
loop_
_entity_poly.entity_id
_entity_poly.type
_entity_poly.pdbx_seq_one_letter_code
_entity_poly.pdbx_strand_id
1 'polypeptide(L)'
;MSAYPSLAPFVQKRPWLRNALKPLANWYANAAGYRQLGLRADDLIVEEDEDVLKALKRLSPQESYDRVYRIRRAMQCSVSHKLLPKEEQTKPEEDVPYLVPLIEQIRAERKEKEALDSMTIIKNH
;
A
#
# COMPACT_ATOMS: atom_id res chain seq x y z
N MET A 1 7.60 10.01 -3.95
CA MET A 1 8.66 8.96 -3.99
C MET A 1 8.06 7.77 -3.27
N SER A 2 8.07 6.58 -3.88
CA SER A 2 7.30 5.44 -3.38
C SER A 2 7.66 5.01 -1.95
N ALA A 3 6.70 4.40 -1.25
CA ALA A 3 6.83 3.92 0.12
C ALA A 3 7.94 2.85 0.33
N TYR A 4 8.61 2.43 -0.73
CA TYR A 4 9.77 1.55 -0.71
C TYR A 4 10.56 1.78 -2.02
N PRO A 5 11.86 1.46 -2.05
CA PRO A 5 12.62 1.49 -3.29
C PRO A 5 11.90 0.64 -4.34
N SER A 6 11.47 1.29 -5.42
CA SER A 6 10.62 0.64 -6.42
C SER A 6 11.07 1.00 -7.82
N LEU A 7 11.20 -0.02 -8.66
CA LEU A 7 11.39 0.13 -10.10
C LEU A 7 10.06 0.31 -10.84
N ALA A 8 8.92 0.27 -10.14
CA ALA A 8 7.60 0.39 -10.76
C ALA A 8 7.45 1.67 -11.60
N PRO A 9 7.87 2.88 -11.16
CA PRO A 9 7.79 4.07 -12.00
C PRO A 9 8.64 3.97 -13.27
N PHE A 10 9.81 3.32 -13.20
CA PHE A 10 10.70 3.10 -14.35
C PHE A 10 10.10 2.12 -15.37
N VAL A 11 9.44 1.07 -14.88
CA VAL A 11 8.72 0.08 -15.70
C VAL A 11 7.48 0.70 -16.33
N GLN A 12 6.66 1.41 -15.55
CA GLN A 12 5.39 2.00 -16.01
C GLN A 12 5.59 3.04 -17.11
N LYS A 13 6.71 3.80 -17.07
CA LYS A 13 7.07 4.77 -18.11
C LYS A 13 7.39 4.15 -19.47
N ARG A 14 7.70 2.85 -19.54
CA ARG A 14 8.07 2.14 -20.78
C ARG A 14 6.98 1.14 -21.17
N PRO A 15 6.18 1.41 -22.21
CA PRO A 15 5.04 0.56 -22.58
C PRO A 15 5.41 -0.91 -22.82
N TRP A 16 6.55 -1.19 -23.45
CA TRP A 16 6.99 -2.56 -23.72
C TRP A 16 7.32 -3.34 -22.44
N LEU A 17 8.02 -2.73 -21.48
CA LEU A 17 8.30 -3.35 -20.17
C LEU A 17 7.00 -3.58 -19.39
N ARG A 18 6.13 -2.56 -19.35
CA ARG A 18 4.83 -2.67 -18.69
C ARG A 18 4.02 -3.81 -19.26
N ASN A 19 3.92 -3.92 -20.59
CA ASN A 19 3.12 -4.96 -21.24
C ASN A 19 3.72 -6.36 -21.03
N ALA A 20 5.05 -6.48 -20.97
CA ALA A 20 5.72 -7.75 -20.67
C ALA A 20 5.56 -8.17 -19.19
N LEU A 21 5.66 -7.23 -18.25
CA LEU A 21 5.66 -7.54 -16.81
C LEU A 21 4.26 -7.56 -16.19
N LYS A 22 3.27 -6.89 -16.77
CA LYS A 22 1.90 -6.83 -16.20
C LYS A 22 1.24 -8.21 -16.03
N PRO A 23 1.31 -9.15 -17.00
CA PRO A 23 0.77 -10.50 -16.82
C PRO A 23 1.44 -11.24 -15.66
N LEU A 24 2.77 -11.12 -15.53
CA LEU A 24 3.53 -11.72 -14.44
C LEU A 24 3.15 -11.12 -13.08
N ALA A 25 3.01 -9.79 -13.01
CA ALA A 25 2.59 -9.09 -11.80
C ALA A 25 1.16 -9.50 -11.39
N ASN A 26 0.24 -9.63 -12.34
CA ASN A 26 -1.13 -10.09 -12.07
C ASN A 26 -1.16 -11.54 -11.58
N TRP A 27 -0.37 -12.42 -12.21
CA TRP A 27 -0.23 -13.80 -11.76
C TRP A 27 0.32 -13.86 -10.32
N TYR A 28 1.37 -13.09 -10.03
CA TYR A 28 1.96 -13.03 -8.70
C TYR A 28 0.96 -12.54 -7.64
N ALA A 29 0.21 -11.47 -7.92
CA ALA A 29 -0.80 -10.93 -7.00
C ALA A 29 -1.90 -11.98 -6.69
N ASN A 30 -2.30 -12.78 -7.69
CA ASN A 30 -3.25 -13.87 -7.48
C ASN A 30 -2.63 -15.04 -6.70
N ALA A 31 -1.38 -15.39 -6.98
CA ALA A 31 -0.65 -16.46 -6.30
C ALA A 31 -0.33 -16.13 -4.83
N ALA A 32 -0.18 -14.85 -4.49
CA ALA A 32 0.05 -14.37 -3.12
C ALA A 32 -1.14 -14.65 -2.17
N GLY A 33 -2.33 -14.94 -2.69
CA GLY A 33 -3.45 -15.50 -1.93
C GLY A 33 -4.19 -14.53 -1.00
N TYR A 34 -3.67 -13.33 -0.72
CA TYR A 34 -4.31 -12.37 0.19
C TYR A 34 -5.74 -11.98 -0.24
N ARG A 35 -6.00 -11.91 -1.54
CA ARG A 35 -7.36 -11.66 -2.08
C ARG A 35 -8.34 -12.77 -1.73
N GLN A 36 -7.88 -14.01 -1.61
CA GLN A 36 -8.70 -15.17 -1.22
C GLN A 36 -9.12 -15.11 0.26
N LEU A 37 -8.40 -14.33 1.07
CA LEU A 37 -8.74 -14.00 2.46
C LEU A 37 -9.55 -12.70 2.57
N GLY A 38 -9.84 -12.05 1.45
CA GLY A 38 -10.62 -10.81 1.41
C GLY A 38 -9.83 -9.58 1.88
N LEU A 39 -8.50 -9.64 1.82
CA LEU A 39 -7.60 -8.51 2.08
C LEU A 39 -7.32 -7.71 0.80
N ARG A 40 -6.88 -6.47 0.97
CA ARG A 40 -6.22 -5.65 -0.05
C ARG A 40 -4.71 -5.64 0.17
N ALA A 41 -3.92 -5.33 -0.86
CA ALA A 41 -2.46 -5.29 -0.77
C ALA A 41 -1.96 -4.35 0.35
N ASP A 42 -2.62 -3.19 0.51
CA ASP A 42 -2.29 -2.21 1.55
C ASP A 42 -2.55 -2.71 2.98
N ASP A 43 -3.40 -3.73 3.17
CA ASP A 43 -3.63 -4.34 4.49
C ASP A 43 -2.40 -5.17 4.96
N LEU A 44 -1.48 -5.50 4.04
CA LEU A 44 -0.26 -6.27 4.33
C LEU A 44 0.94 -5.39 4.69
N ILE A 45 0.77 -4.06 4.66
CA ILE A 45 1.84 -3.13 5.02
C ILE A 45 2.07 -3.20 6.54
N VAL A 46 3.34 -3.30 6.95
CA VAL A 46 3.78 -3.36 8.34
C VAL A 46 3.34 -2.10 9.08
N GLU A 47 2.50 -2.26 10.11
CA GLU A 47 1.88 -1.15 10.83
C GLU A 47 2.84 -0.48 11.83
N GLU A 48 3.93 -1.14 12.23
CA GLU A 48 4.89 -0.66 13.22
C GLU A 48 5.78 0.50 12.74
N ASP A 49 5.74 0.83 11.44
CA ASP A 49 6.42 2.00 10.88
C ASP A 49 5.68 3.31 11.28
N GLU A 50 6.42 4.31 11.76
CA GLU A 50 5.82 5.57 12.25
C GLU A 50 5.04 6.34 11.17
N ASP A 51 5.49 6.30 9.91
CA ASP A 51 4.80 6.95 8.81
C ASP A 51 3.48 6.20 8.50
N VAL A 52 3.48 4.86 8.63
CA VAL A 52 2.27 4.04 8.50
C VAL A 52 1.29 4.30 9.64
N LEU A 53 1.75 4.36 10.90
CA LEU A 53 0.89 4.73 12.04
C LEU A 53 0.24 6.11 11.87
N LYS A 54 0.99 7.09 11.35
CA LYS A 54 0.45 8.42 11.03
C LYS A 54 -0.55 8.33 9.87
N ALA A 55 -0.30 7.51 8.86
CA ALA A 55 -1.21 7.31 7.73
C ALA A 55 -2.54 6.69 8.17
N LEU A 56 -2.49 5.69 9.04
CA LEU A 56 -3.69 5.06 9.62
C LEU A 56 -4.55 6.07 10.41
N LYS A 57 -3.92 7.01 11.12
CA LYS A 57 -4.63 8.10 11.82
C LYS A 57 -5.28 9.12 10.88
N ARG A 58 -4.83 9.23 9.62
CA ARG A 58 -5.39 10.12 8.60
C ARG A 58 -6.50 9.49 7.76
N LEU A 59 -6.71 8.18 7.88
CA LEU A 59 -7.80 7.49 7.16
C LEU A 59 -9.16 8.07 7.56
N SER A 60 -10.09 8.05 6.61
CA SER A 60 -11.49 8.32 6.92
C SER A 60 -11.99 7.27 7.91
N PRO A 61 -12.97 7.61 8.78
CA PRO A 61 -13.57 6.63 9.69
C PRO A 61 -14.07 5.38 8.95
N GLN A 62 -14.69 5.55 7.78
CA GLN A 62 -15.20 4.45 6.97
C GLN A 62 -14.09 3.49 6.51
N GLU A 63 -13.03 4.00 5.87
CA GLU A 63 -11.90 3.16 5.43
C GLU A 63 -11.19 2.47 6.60
N SER A 64 -11.10 3.15 7.76
CA SER A 64 -10.55 2.56 8.97
C SER A 64 -11.39 1.37 9.47
N TYR A 65 -12.71 1.51 9.51
CA TYR A 65 -13.61 0.41 9.86
C TYR A 65 -13.56 -0.75 8.85
N ASP A 66 -13.59 -0.44 7.55
CA ASP A 66 -13.57 -1.44 6.49
C ASP A 66 -12.25 -2.24 6.50
N ARG A 67 -11.12 -1.56 6.75
CA ARG A 67 -9.82 -2.20 6.96
C ARG A 67 -9.83 -3.18 8.12
N VAL A 68 -10.28 -2.72 9.29
CA VAL A 68 -10.34 -3.57 10.49
C VAL A 68 -11.26 -4.78 10.27
N TYR A 69 -12.37 -4.60 9.55
CA TYR A 69 -13.25 -5.69 9.17
C TYR A 69 -12.54 -6.73 8.29
N ARG A 70 -11.85 -6.30 7.21
CA ARG A 70 -11.08 -7.20 6.34
C ARG A 70 -10.04 -8.01 7.11
N ILE A 71 -9.28 -7.34 7.98
CA ILE A 71 -8.23 -7.98 8.80
C ILE A 71 -8.83 -9.02 9.75
N ARG A 72 -9.89 -8.68 10.49
CA ARG A 72 -10.57 -9.64 11.39
C ARG A 72 -11.11 -10.84 10.64
N ARG A 73 -11.72 -10.63 9.48
CA ARG A 73 -12.22 -11.70 8.61
C ARG A 73 -11.09 -12.61 8.12
N ALA A 74 -9.97 -12.03 7.69
CA ALA A 74 -8.80 -12.78 7.28
C ALA A 74 -8.17 -13.60 8.43
N MET A 75 -8.10 -13.03 9.64
CA MET A 75 -7.64 -13.75 10.83
C MET A 75 -8.55 -14.96 11.14
N GLN A 76 -9.87 -14.79 11.05
CA GLN A 76 -10.83 -15.90 11.23
C GLN A 76 -10.64 -17.00 10.19
N CYS A 77 -10.42 -16.63 8.92
CA CYS A 77 -10.10 -17.57 7.83
C CYS A 77 -8.80 -18.34 8.15
N SER A 78 -7.77 -17.64 8.60
CA SER A 78 -6.48 -18.23 8.98
C SER A 78 -6.62 -19.24 10.12
N VAL A 79 -7.32 -18.89 11.19
CA VAL A 79 -7.52 -19.76 12.37
C VAL A 79 -8.34 -21.00 12.01
N SER A 80 -9.32 -20.85 11.13
CA SER A 80 -10.17 -21.97 10.70
C SER A 80 -9.58 -22.78 9.55
N HIS A 81 -8.42 -22.39 9.02
CA HIS A 81 -7.79 -22.96 7.83
C HIS A 81 -8.75 -23.05 6.62
N LYS A 82 -9.58 -22.03 6.45
CA LYS A 82 -10.57 -21.94 5.37
C LYS A 82 -10.38 -20.65 4.57
N LEU A 83 -10.63 -20.73 3.27
CA LEU A 83 -10.69 -19.56 2.40
C LEU A 83 -12.11 -19.00 2.36
N LEU A 84 -12.23 -17.74 1.95
CA LEU A 84 -13.54 -17.16 1.69
C LEU A 84 -14.20 -17.79 0.45
N PRO A 85 -15.55 -17.86 0.42
CA PRO A 85 -16.29 -18.12 -0.81
C PRO A 85 -15.88 -17.16 -1.93
N LYS A 86 -15.90 -17.62 -3.19
CA LYS A 86 -15.32 -16.87 -4.34
C LYS A 86 -15.94 -15.48 -4.53
N GLU A 87 -17.22 -15.36 -4.21
CA GLU A 87 -18.02 -14.14 -4.26
C GLU A 87 -17.61 -13.08 -3.22
N GLU A 88 -16.96 -13.49 -2.13
CA GLU A 88 -16.48 -12.61 -1.05
C GLU A 88 -14.99 -12.28 -1.14
N GLN A 89 -14.28 -12.90 -2.08
CA GLN A 89 -12.85 -12.63 -2.32
C GLN A 89 -12.67 -11.26 -2.96
N THR A 90 -11.60 -10.56 -2.57
CA THR A 90 -11.28 -9.23 -3.10
C THR A 90 -11.07 -9.33 -4.61
N LYS A 91 -11.82 -8.55 -5.39
CA LYS A 91 -11.63 -8.52 -6.84
C LYS A 91 -10.40 -7.68 -7.21
N PRO A 92 -9.74 -7.96 -8.35
CA PRO A 92 -8.60 -7.15 -8.80
C PRO A 92 -8.92 -5.65 -8.91
N GLU A 93 -10.16 -5.28 -9.23
CA GLU A 93 -10.61 -3.89 -9.36
C GLU A 93 -10.81 -3.21 -8.01
N GLU A 94 -11.08 -3.98 -6.95
CA GLU A 94 -11.29 -3.49 -5.58
C GLU A 94 -9.97 -3.39 -4.81
N ASP A 95 -8.91 -4.04 -5.30
CA ASP A 95 -7.56 -4.04 -4.71
C ASP A 95 -6.79 -2.76 -5.09
N VAL A 96 -7.29 -1.65 -4.58
CA VAL A 96 -6.75 -0.31 -4.81
C VAL A 96 -5.90 0.18 -3.62
N PRO A 97 -4.83 0.95 -3.88
CA PRO A 97 -3.98 1.51 -2.84
C PRO A 97 -4.71 2.65 -2.12
N TYR A 98 -5.18 2.41 -0.89
CA TYR A 98 -5.91 3.37 -0.07
C TYR A 98 -5.03 4.01 1.01
N LEU A 99 -3.95 3.33 1.41
CA LEU A 99 -3.03 3.75 2.47
C LEU A 99 -1.70 4.27 1.91
N VAL A 100 -1.19 3.67 0.83
CA VAL A 100 0.07 4.08 0.18
C VAL A 100 0.11 5.58 -0.17
N PRO A 101 -0.95 6.21 -0.73
CA PRO A 101 -0.94 7.64 -1.03
C PRO A 101 -0.72 8.51 0.22
N LEU A 102 -1.32 8.13 1.36
CA LEU A 102 -1.16 8.84 2.63
C LEU A 102 0.26 8.68 3.19
N ILE A 103 0.83 7.47 3.09
CA ILE A 103 2.22 7.22 3.48
C ILE A 103 3.19 8.08 2.65
N GLU A 104 2.97 8.15 1.34
CA GLU A 104 3.80 8.97 0.45
C GLU A 104 3.71 10.47 0.79
N GLN A 105 2.51 10.97 1.12
CA GLN A 105 2.32 12.34 1.57
C GLN A 105 3.08 12.62 2.88
N ILE A 106 2.94 11.76 3.89
CA ILE A 106 3.62 11.92 5.19
C ILE A 106 5.14 11.91 5.03
N ARG A 107 5.67 11.04 4.16
CA ARG A 107 7.11 11.00 3.86
C ARG A 107 7.60 12.24 3.13
N ALA A 108 6.79 12.79 2.24
CA ALA A 108 7.10 14.05 1.58
C ALA A 108 7.17 15.21 2.60
N GLU A 109 6.17 15.31 3.49
CA GLU A 109 6.15 16.29 4.59
C GLU A 109 7.37 16.15 5.52
N ARG A 110 7.72 14.91 5.89
CA ARG A 110 8.90 14.65 6.72
C ARG A 110 10.20 15.06 6.02
N LYS A 111 10.35 14.71 4.75
CA LYS A 111 11.53 15.09 3.95
C LYS A 111 11.64 16.60 3.77
N GLU A 112 10.52 17.28 3.55
CA GLU A 112 10.47 18.74 3.47
C GLU A 112 10.93 19.36 4.80
N LYS A 113 10.40 18.88 5.92
CA LYS A 113 10.83 19.32 7.25
C LYS A 113 12.34 19.13 7.46
N GLU A 114 12.87 17.94 7.16
CA GLU A 114 14.31 17.66 7.27
C GLU A 114 15.15 18.59 6.38
N ALA A 115 14.69 18.90 5.17
CA ALA A 115 15.37 19.81 4.25
C ALA A 115 15.38 21.26 4.75
N LEU A 116 14.28 21.71 5.37
CA LEU A 116 14.18 23.04 5.98
C LEU A 116 15.03 23.14 7.25
N ASP A 117 15.00 22.12 8.10
CA ASP A 117 15.78 22.06 9.33
C ASP A 117 17.30 22.05 9.06
N SER A 118 17.72 21.53 7.91
CA SER A 118 19.14 21.46 7.48
C SER A 118 19.54 22.55 6.47
N MET A 119 18.67 23.52 6.20
CA MET A 119 18.93 24.56 5.21
C MET A 119 20.05 25.51 5.65
N THR A 120 21.06 25.70 4.81
CA THR A 120 22.15 26.67 5.05
C THR A 120 21.94 27.93 4.21
N ILE A 121 22.17 29.11 4.81
CA ILE A 121 22.03 30.40 4.12
C ILE A 121 23.36 30.76 3.47
N ILE A 122 23.42 30.73 2.14
CA ILE A 122 24.56 31.25 1.37
C ILE A 122 24.31 32.75 1.13
N LYS A 123 25.05 33.62 1.82
CA LYS A 123 25.01 35.07 1.59
C LYS A 123 25.85 35.39 0.34
N ASN A 124 25.22 35.94 -0.69
CA ASN A 124 25.96 36.57 -1.79
C ASN A 124 26.25 38.01 -1.40
N HIS A 125 27.54 38.36 -1.36
CA HIS A 125 28.01 39.74 -1.17
C HIS A 125 27.76 40.60 -2.41
#